data_AF-A0A538AHV1-F1
#
_entry.id   AF-A0A538AHV1-F1
#
_cell.length_a   1.000
_cell.length_b   1.000
_cell.length_c   1.000
_cell.angle_alpha   90.00
_cell.angle_beta   90.00
_cell.angle_gamma   90.00
#
_symmetry.space_group_name_H-M   'P 1'
#
loop_
_entity.id
_entity.type
_entity.pdbx_description
1 polymer ?
#
loop_
_entity_poly.entity_id
_entity_poly.type
_entity_poly.pdbx_seq_one_letter_code
_entity_poly.pdbx_strand_id
1 'polypeptide(L)'
;MRQTWRVQPDNYALAYEVELRGIPAQWRLTEYTLTLRSWPLLSEGDPLSDARALRATSLVGTNIRRERAYGLLKGPRRLEGNVQWSVVQNRYFLNAVAIRRAIAHAVVASAQRRDLTPQELSALPPGTPASQQIAINALSLGVPGETQPVN
;
A
#
# COMPACT_ATOMS: atom_id res chain seq x y z
N MET A 1 16.42 -4.34 14.95
CA MET A 1 15.41 -3.47 14.30
C MET A 1 14.37 -3.09 15.35
N ARG A 2 14.03 -1.82 15.48
CA ARG A 2 12.97 -1.31 16.36
C ARG A 2 11.92 -0.58 15.50
N GLN A 3 10.65 -0.88 15.73
CA GLN A 3 9.54 -0.23 15.04
C GLN A 3 8.68 0.52 16.05
N THR A 4 8.35 1.77 15.75
CA THR A 4 7.56 2.63 16.65
C THR A 4 6.38 3.21 15.88
N TRP A 5 5.19 3.06 16.44
CA TRP A 5 3.96 3.70 15.96
C TRP A 5 3.56 4.79 16.94
N ARG A 6 3.27 5.99 16.43
CA ARG A 6 2.75 7.10 17.24
C ARG A 6 1.37 7.49 16.72
N VAL A 7 0.40 7.45 17.63
CA VAL A 7 -0.98 7.86 17.39
C VAL A 7 -1.16 9.26 17.95
N GLN A 8 -1.94 10.09 17.27
CA GLN A 8 -2.36 11.40 17.75
C GLN A 8 -3.88 11.37 17.94
N PRO A 9 -4.42 11.95 19.03
CA PRO A 9 -5.85 12.14 19.17
C PRO A 9 -6.43 12.91 17.97
N ASP A 10 -7.63 12.54 17.56
CA ASP A 10 -8.41 13.21 16.50
C ASP A 10 -7.71 13.29 15.13
N ASN A 11 -6.76 12.40 14.86
CA ASN A 11 -6.04 12.34 13.60
C ASN A 11 -5.99 10.90 13.06
N TYR A 12 -6.36 10.73 11.79
CA TYR A 12 -6.26 9.45 11.10
C TYR A 12 -4.83 9.10 10.65
N ALA A 13 -3.90 10.05 10.72
CA ALA A 13 -2.50 9.83 10.40
C ALA A 13 -1.75 9.18 11.57
N LEU A 14 -0.94 8.18 11.26
CA LEU A 14 -0.05 7.50 12.17
C LEU A 14 1.40 7.81 11.75
N ALA A 15 2.25 8.19 12.70
CA ALA A 15 3.68 8.25 12.43
C ALA A 15 4.28 6.86 12.64
N TYR A 16 4.99 6.38 11.64
CA TYR A 16 5.69 5.10 11.66
C TYR A 16 7.19 5.32 11.48
N GLU A 17 7.96 4.81 12.43
CA GLU A 17 9.41 4.96 12.47
C GLU A 17 10.07 3.59 12.59
N VAL A 18 11.07 3.34 11.76
CA VAL A 18 11.89 2.13 11.80
C VAL A 18 13.32 2.53 12.07
N GLU A 19 13.85 2.07 13.19
CA GLU A 19 15.25 2.22 13.56
C GLU A 19 16.01 0.92 13.35
N LEU A 20 17.13 1.01 12.66
CA LEU A 20 18.07 -0.07 12.44
C LEU A 20 19.33 0.22 13.25
N ARG A 21 19.72 -0.71 14.12
CA ARG A 21 20.90 -0.60 14.98
C ARG A 21 21.65 -1.92 14.96
N GLY A 22 22.98 -1.87 14.90
CA GLY A 22 23.85 -3.05 14.93
C GLY A 22 23.58 -4.04 13.81
N ILE A 23 23.13 -3.57 12.64
CA ILE A 23 22.96 -4.43 11.46
C ILE A 23 24.37 -4.80 10.97
N PRO A 24 24.73 -6.09 10.94
CA PRO A 24 26.05 -6.49 10.45
C PRO A 24 26.21 -6.10 8.98
N ALA A 25 27.35 -5.52 8.61
CA ALA A 25 27.62 -5.05 7.25
C ALA A 25 27.45 -6.18 6.18
N GLN A 26 27.69 -7.43 6.57
CA GLN A 26 27.52 -8.59 5.68
C GLN A 26 26.06 -8.91 5.34
N TRP A 27 25.07 -8.40 6.07
CA TRP A 27 23.65 -8.66 5.80
C TRP A 27 23.11 -7.94 4.55
N ARG A 28 23.83 -6.92 4.03
CA ARG A 28 23.51 -6.20 2.80
C ARG A 28 22.02 -5.82 2.68
N LEU A 29 21.40 -5.38 3.79
CA LEU A 29 20.03 -4.90 3.78
C LEU A 29 20.00 -3.57 3.02
N THR A 30 19.54 -3.60 1.77
CA THR A 30 19.45 -2.41 0.91
C THR A 30 18.06 -1.77 0.96
N GLU A 31 17.03 -2.55 1.23
CA GLU A 31 15.64 -2.09 1.16
C GLU A 31 14.79 -2.57 2.35
N TYR A 32 13.88 -1.70 2.76
CA TYR A 32 12.77 -1.96 3.66
C TYR A 32 11.46 -1.75 2.90
N THR A 33 10.60 -2.76 2.82
CA THR A 33 9.35 -2.69 2.04
C THR A 33 8.15 -2.46 2.94
N LEU A 34 7.36 -1.43 2.64
CA LEU A 34 6.04 -1.20 3.22
C LEU A 34 4.95 -1.64 2.25
N THR A 35 4.13 -2.61 2.66
CA THR A 35 3.01 -3.10 1.84
C THR A 35 1.69 -2.52 2.33
N LEU A 36 0.98 -1.84 1.44
CA LEU A 36 -0.37 -1.35 1.64
C LEU A 36 -1.34 -2.25 0.89
N ARG A 37 -2.44 -2.63 1.54
CA ARG A 37 -3.52 -3.40 0.93
C ARG A 37 -4.85 -2.71 1.16
N SER A 38 -5.69 -2.68 0.13
CA SER A 38 -7.04 -2.15 0.27
C SER A 38 -7.86 -3.01 1.23
N TRP A 39 -8.80 -2.37 1.93
CA TRP A 39 -9.82 -3.12 2.64
C TRP A 39 -10.63 -3.98 1.66
N PRO A 40 -11.04 -5.19 2.04
CA PRO A 40 -12.05 -5.94 1.30
C PRO A 40 -13.28 -5.09 1.03
N LEU A 41 -13.94 -5.28 -0.12
CA LEU A 41 -15.11 -4.52 -0.53
C LEU A 41 -16.37 -5.10 0.15
N LEU A 42 -16.35 -5.12 1.48
CA LEU A 42 -17.48 -5.57 2.29
C LEU A 42 -18.35 -4.36 2.61
N SER A 43 -19.13 -3.91 1.62
CA SER A 43 -20.05 -2.78 1.76
C SER A 43 -21.47 -3.20 1.36
N GLU A 44 -22.46 -2.49 1.91
CA GLU A 44 -23.86 -2.60 1.49
C GLU A 44 -24.12 -1.86 0.16
N GLY A 45 -23.10 -1.21 -0.40
CA GLY A 45 -23.19 -0.42 -1.63
C GLY A 45 -23.21 -1.28 -2.89
N ASP A 46 -23.23 -0.62 -4.06
CA ASP A 46 -23.12 -1.29 -5.36
C ASP A 46 -21.71 -1.92 -5.52
N PRO A 47 -21.59 -3.27 -5.56
CA PRO A 47 -20.30 -3.95 -5.65
C PRO A 47 -19.52 -3.59 -6.93
N LEU A 48 -20.23 -3.28 -8.03
CA LEU A 48 -19.58 -2.92 -9.30
C LEU A 48 -18.94 -1.53 -9.22
N SER A 49 -19.64 -0.56 -8.65
CA SER A 49 -19.10 0.79 -8.42
C SER A 49 -17.89 0.75 -7.50
N ASP A 50 -17.96 -0.03 -6.43
CA ASP A 50 -16.85 -0.15 -5.47
C ASP A 50 -15.62 -0.81 -6.09
N ALA A 51 -15.83 -1.87 -6.89
CA ALA A 51 -14.75 -2.50 -7.64
C ALA A 51 -14.10 -1.56 -8.67
N ARG A 52 -14.88 -0.67 -9.31
CA ARG A 52 -14.36 0.35 -10.25
C ARG A 52 -13.56 1.45 -9.56
N ALA A 53 -13.91 1.78 -8.32
CA ALA A 53 -13.20 2.78 -7.52
C ALA A 53 -11.86 2.26 -6.97
N LEU A 54 -11.70 0.94 -6.88
CA LEU A 54 -10.52 0.31 -6.31
C LEU A 54 -9.25 0.52 -7.16
N ARG A 55 -8.25 1.18 -6.57
CA ARG A 55 -6.99 1.50 -7.26
C ARG A 55 -5.80 1.63 -6.31
N ALA A 56 -4.63 1.38 -6.88
CA ALA A 56 -3.34 1.80 -6.36
C ALA A 56 -2.97 3.15 -6.97
N THR A 57 -2.42 4.07 -6.19
CA THR A 57 -2.01 5.40 -6.65
C THR A 57 -0.73 5.82 -5.96
N SER A 58 0.22 6.38 -6.71
CA SER A 58 1.51 6.79 -6.17
C SER A 58 2.00 8.08 -6.84
N LEU A 59 2.72 8.90 -6.09
CA LEU A 59 3.44 10.05 -6.62
C LEU A 59 4.90 9.68 -6.81
N VAL A 60 5.38 9.73 -8.05
CA VAL A 60 6.77 9.45 -8.43
C VAL A 60 7.34 10.69 -9.12
N GLY A 61 8.32 11.33 -8.48
CA GLY A 61 8.74 12.69 -8.82
C GLY A 61 7.55 13.65 -8.71
N THR A 62 7.17 14.25 -9.82
CA THR A 62 6.00 15.14 -9.94
C THR A 62 4.78 14.46 -10.58
N ASN A 63 4.89 13.18 -10.94
CA ASN A 63 3.87 12.46 -11.69
C ASN A 63 3.00 11.58 -10.80
N ILE A 64 1.67 11.77 -10.84
CA ILE A 64 0.72 10.89 -10.18
C ILE A 64 0.36 9.72 -11.10
N ARG A 65 0.72 8.51 -10.69
CA ARG A 65 0.38 7.25 -11.38
C ARG A 65 -0.83 6.62 -10.70
N ARG A 66 -1.86 6.27 -11.49
CA ARG A 66 -3.13 5.73 -11.00
C ARG A 66 -3.41 4.41 -11.71
N GLU A 67 -3.34 3.31 -10.96
CA GLU A 67 -3.48 1.96 -11.48
C GLU A 67 -4.75 1.31 -10.92
N ARG A 68 -5.73 1.03 -11.79
CA ARG A 68 -6.97 0.36 -11.37
C ARG A 68 -6.68 -1.11 -11.06
N ALA A 69 -7.31 -1.65 -10.00
CA ALA A 69 -7.10 -3.04 -9.59
C ALA A 69 -7.38 -4.04 -10.71
N TYR A 70 -8.44 -3.83 -11.50
CA TYR A 70 -8.76 -4.67 -12.65
C TYR A 70 -7.60 -4.76 -13.67
N GLY A 71 -6.90 -3.66 -13.93
CA GLY A 71 -5.74 -3.65 -14.82
C GLY A 71 -4.54 -4.38 -14.23
N LEU A 72 -4.34 -4.21 -12.92
CA LEU A 72 -3.25 -4.84 -12.17
C LEU A 72 -3.40 -6.35 -11.99
N LEU A 73 -4.62 -6.90 -12.10
CA LEU A 73 -4.83 -8.36 -12.16
C LEU A 73 -4.18 -9.00 -13.38
N LYS A 74 -3.91 -8.23 -14.45
CA LYS A 74 -3.22 -8.71 -15.65
C LYS A 74 -1.70 -8.74 -15.48
N GLY A 75 -1.18 -8.09 -14.45
CA GLY A 75 0.24 -8.03 -14.14
C GLY A 75 0.60 -6.79 -13.33
N PRO A 76 1.63 -6.90 -12.46
CA PRO A 76 2.07 -5.78 -11.64
C PRO A 76 2.67 -4.66 -12.49
N ARG A 77 2.70 -3.45 -11.91
CA ARG A 77 3.35 -2.27 -12.46
C ARG A 77 4.42 -1.80 -11.48
N ARG A 78 5.68 -1.83 -11.92
CA ARG A 78 6.81 -1.29 -11.17
C ARG A 78 7.07 0.14 -11.62
N LEU A 79 7.11 1.04 -10.65
CA LEU A 79 7.39 2.46 -10.85
C LEU A 79 8.66 2.79 -10.07
N GLU A 80 9.71 3.19 -10.77
CA GLU A 80 11.00 3.52 -10.18
C GLU A 80 11.24 5.03 -10.15
N GLY A 81 12.09 5.46 -9.22
CA GLY A 81 12.48 6.85 -9.03
C GLY A 81 12.09 7.38 -7.67
N ASN A 82 12.03 8.72 -7.55
CA ASN A 82 11.75 9.41 -6.31
C ASN A 82 10.27 9.27 -5.90
N VAL A 83 9.91 8.18 -5.23
CA VAL A 83 8.54 7.97 -4.73
C VAL A 83 8.32 8.85 -3.50
N GLN A 84 7.26 9.66 -3.50
CA GLN A 84 6.96 10.59 -2.40
C GLN A 84 5.89 10.02 -1.45
N TRP A 85 4.92 9.34 -2.03
CA TRP A 85 3.88 8.63 -1.29
C TRP A 85 3.25 7.54 -2.14
N SER A 86 2.58 6.61 -1.46
CA SER A 86 1.85 5.51 -2.08
C SER A 86 0.55 5.24 -1.35
N VAL A 87 -0.51 4.96 -2.11
CA VAL A 87 -1.90 4.84 -1.63
C VAL A 87 -2.57 3.64 -2.27
N VAL A 88 -3.33 2.88 -1.49
CA VAL A 88 -4.40 2.03 -1.99
C VAL A 88 -5.72 2.60 -1.50
N GLN A 89 -6.70 2.69 -2.38
CA GLN A 89 -7.99 3.29 -2.03
C GLN A 89 -9.14 2.54 -2.69
N ASN A 90 -10.27 2.54 -1.99
CA ASN A 90 -11.56 2.20 -2.56
C ASN A 90 -12.44 3.46 -2.56
N ARG A 91 -13.76 3.29 -2.62
CA ARG A 91 -14.72 4.41 -2.64
C ARG A 91 -14.74 5.19 -1.32
N TYR A 92 -14.52 4.53 -0.19
CA TYR A 92 -14.77 5.09 1.14
C TYR A 92 -13.49 5.34 1.93
N PHE A 93 -12.45 4.54 1.71
CA PHE A 93 -11.24 4.52 2.50
C PHE A 93 -10.01 4.64 1.62
N LEU A 94 -8.98 5.30 2.18
CA LEU A 94 -7.64 5.34 1.65
C LEU A 94 -6.67 4.85 2.73
N ASN A 95 -5.72 4.00 2.33
CA ASN A 95 -4.56 3.67 3.15
C ASN A 95 -3.34 4.21 2.42
N ALA A 96 -2.64 5.13 3.07
CA ALA A 96 -1.58 5.93 2.49
C ALA A 96 -0.32 5.86 3.34
N VAL A 97 0.83 5.76 2.68
CA VAL A 97 2.14 5.97 3.29
C VAL A 97 2.77 7.17 2.59
N ALA A 98 3.04 8.22 3.37
CA ALA A 98 3.77 9.40 2.94
C ALA A 98 5.16 9.39 3.59
N ILE A 99 6.19 9.66 2.79
CA ILE A 99 7.57 9.59 3.25
C ILE A 99 7.96 10.93 3.87
N ARG A 100 8.45 10.87 5.11
CA ARG A 100 8.98 12.03 5.84
C ARG A 100 10.50 12.01 5.91
N ARG A 101 11.07 10.87 6.33
CA ARG A 101 12.51 10.67 6.57
C ARG A 101 12.96 9.30 6.07
N ALA A 102 12.85 9.08 4.77
CA ALA A 102 13.41 7.93 4.08
C ALA A 102 13.65 8.29 2.61
N ILE A 103 14.48 7.50 1.93
CA ILE A 103 14.62 7.57 0.46
C ILE A 103 13.77 6.42 -0.09
N ALA A 104 12.82 6.68 -0.98
CA ALA A 104 12.08 5.62 -1.64
C ALA A 104 12.45 5.53 -3.11
N HIS A 105 12.76 4.31 -3.55
CA HIS A 105 13.35 4.05 -4.87
C HIS A 105 12.34 3.46 -5.85
N ALA A 106 11.34 2.76 -5.33
CA ALA A 106 10.35 2.12 -6.17
C ALA A 106 9.04 1.88 -5.43
N VAL A 107 7.98 1.73 -6.21
CA VAL A 107 6.72 1.16 -5.77
C VAL A 107 6.24 0.13 -6.79
N VAL A 108 5.77 -1.01 -6.31
CA VAL A 108 5.12 -2.03 -7.12
C VAL A 108 3.63 -2.01 -6.83
N ALA A 109 2.85 -1.56 -7.81
CA ALA A 109 1.40 -1.67 -7.79
C ALA A 109 1.00 -3.05 -8.33
N SER A 110 0.14 -3.75 -7.60
CA SER A 110 -0.39 -5.06 -8.00
C SER A 110 -1.82 -5.23 -7.50
N ALA A 111 -2.48 -6.28 -7.98
CA ALA A 111 -3.77 -6.68 -7.46
C ALA A 111 -3.86 -8.20 -7.42
N GLN A 112 -4.71 -8.69 -6.54
CA GLN A 112 -5.05 -10.11 -6.43
C GLN A 112 -6.55 -10.30 -6.28
N ARG A 113 -7.02 -11.51 -6.55
CA ARG A 113 -8.36 -11.94 -6.16
C ARG A 113 -8.33 -12.57 -4.78
N ARG A 114 -9.36 -12.31 -3.98
CA ARG A 114 -9.64 -12.99 -2.72
C ARG A 114 -11.03 -13.60 -2.82
N ASP A 115 -11.11 -14.89 -2.60
CA ASP A 115 -12.39 -15.56 -2.49
C ASP A 115 -13.08 -15.17 -1.18
N LEU A 116 -14.39 -14.98 -1.26
CA LEU A 116 -15.22 -14.65 -0.11
C LEU A 116 -15.67 -15.93 0.58
N THR A 117 -15.63 -15.92 1.90
CA THR A 117 -16.27 -16.97 2.69
C THR A 117 -17.80 -16.95 2.51
N PRO A 118 -18.52 -18.07 2.72
CA PRO A 118 -19.98 -18.07 2.67
C PRO A 118 -20.61 -17.05 3.63
N GLN A 119 -19.99 -16.85 4.80
CA GLN A 119 -20.44 -15.85 5.78
C GLN A 119 -20.29 -14.43 5.24
N GLU A 120 -19.14 -14.07 4.68
CA GLU A 120 -18.96 -12.75 4.05
C GLU A 120 -19.93 -12.54 2.90
N LEU A 121 -20.14 -13.56 2.06
CA LEU A 121 -21.06 -13.47 0.93
C LEU A 121 -22.51 -13.27 1.39
N SER A 122 -22.91 -13.92 2.48
CA SER A 122 -24.27 -13.78 3.05
C SER A 122 -24.55 -12.38 3.60
N ALA A 123 -23.51 -11.62 3.94
CA ALA A 123 -23.61 -10.25 4.43
C ALA A 123 -23.60 -9.20 3.30
N LEU A 124 -23.52 -9.62 2.03
CA LEU A 124 -23.41 -8.74 0.87
C LEU A 124 -24.67 -8.76 0.02
N PRO A 125 -24.88 -7.71 -0.81
CA PRO A 125 -26.02 -7.68 -1.72
C PRO A 125 -26.10 -8.94 -2.61
N PRO A 126 -27.32 -9.44 -2.91
CA PRO A 126 -27.52 -10.57 -3.81
C PRO A 126 -26.83 -10.38 -5.16
N GLY A 127 -26.20 -11.43 -5.69
CA GLY A 127 -25.48 -11.38 -6.95
C GLY A 127 -24.04 -10.84 -6.86
N THR A 128 -23.55 -10.53 -5.65
CA THR A 128 -22.13 -10.21 -5.44
C THR A 128 -21.25 -11.39 -5.87
N PRO A 129 -20.20 -11.17 -6.69
CA PRO A 129 -19.29 -12.24 -7.07
C PRO A 129 -18.60 -12.87 -5.85
N ALA A 130 -18.42 -14.19 -5.86
CA ALA A 130 -17.74 -14.94 -4.79
C ALA A 130 -16.23 -14.63 -4.67
N SER A 131 -15.68 -13.78 -5.54
CA SER A 131 -14.30 -13.29 -5.44
C SER A 131 -14.26 -11.78 -5.58
N GLN A 132 -13.43 -11.12 -4.79
CA GLN A 132 -13.21 -9.68 -4.82
C GLN A 132 -11.77 -9.34 -5.17
N GLN A 133 -11.60 -8.14 -5.72
CA GLN A 133 -10.29 -7.60 -6.04
C GLN A 133 -9.69 -6.95 -4.80
N ILE A 134 -8.38 -7.08 -4.62
CA ILE A 134 -7.60 -6.37 -3.60
C ILE A 134 -6.49 -5.61 -4.32
N ALA A 135 -6.44 -4.30 -4.14
CA ALA A 135 -5.32 -3.48 -4.62
C ALA A 135 -4.19 -3.50 -3.60
N ILE A 136 -2.96 -3.58 -4.09
CA ILE A 136 -1.75 -3.68 -3.28
C ILE A 136 -0.71 -2.71 -3.82
N ASN A 137 -0.06 -1.98 -2.93
CA ASN A 137 1.16 -1.24 -3.22
C ASN A 137 2.28 -1.72 -2.30
N ALA A 138 3.42 -2.10 -2.86
CA ALA A 138 4.64 -2.38 -2.10
C ALA A 138 5.64 -1.25 -2.36
N LEU A 139 5.91 -0.44 -1.35
CA LEU A 139 6.82 0.71 -1.38
C LEU A 139 8.20 0.29 -0.86
N SER A 140 9.21 0.34 -1.72
CA SER A 140 10.61 0.07 -1.37
C SER A 140 11.29 1.34 -0.85
N LEU A 141 11.64 1.33 0.43
CA LEU A 141 12.44 2.36 1.10
C LEU A 141 13.89 1.90 1.18
N GLY A 142 14.83 2.77 0.82
CA GLY A 142 16.26 2.55 1.05
C GLY A 142 16.56 2.49 2.54
N VAL A 143 17.40 1.53 2.93
CA VAL A 143 17.97 1.48 4.27
C VAL A 143 19.20 2.39 4.31
N PRO A 144 19.23 3.42 5.18
CA PRO A 144 20.40 4.28 5.31
C PRO A 144 21.61 3.45 5.76
N GLY A 145 22.74 3.60 5.06
CA GLY A 145 24.03 3.05 5.48
C GLY A 145 24.67 3.91 6.58
N GLU A 146 25.74 3.40 7.20
CA GLU A 146 26.48 4.09 8.27
C GLU A 146 26.99 5.48 7.86
N THR A 147 27.17 5.72 6.55
CA THR A 147 27.72 6.97 5.99
C THR A 147 26.66 7.93 5.42
N GLN A 148 25.38 7.57 5.42
CA GLN A 148 24.28 8.41 4.92
C GLN A 148 23.06 8.35 5.87
N PRO A 149 23.12 9.06 7.01
CA PRO A 149 21.96 9.20 7.88
C PRO A 149 20.86 10.01 7.19
N VAL A 150 19.60 9.61 7.38
CA VAL A 150 18.44 10.39 6.92
C VAL A 150 18.07 11.37 8.03
N ASN A 151 18.15 12.67 7.76
CA ASN A 151 17.85 13.76 8.71
C ASN A 151 16.34 14.00 8.87
#